data_AF-A0A6I2VHN5-F1
#
_entry.id   AF-A0A6I2VHN5-F1
#
_cell.length_a   1.000
_cell.length_b   1.000
_cell.length_c   1.000
_cell.angle_alpha   90.00
_cell.angle_beta   90.00
_cell.angle_gamma   90.00
#
_symmetry.space_group_name_H-M   'P 1'
#
loop_
_entity.id
_entity.type
_entity.pdbx_description
1 polymer ?
#
loop_
_entity_poly.entity_id
_entity_poly.type
_entity_poly.pdbx_seq_one_letter_code
_entity_poly.pdbx_strand_id
1 'polypeptide(L)'
;MSKFEGKNLAAIREAIDQHNASCPVPGNAILLNPVDHQLIGWDELWGLPVISDDRVPTKRVRIQCDGSAFGIEDEVADAVAREQPVEVPVVVPVGPGEDDMPQFDERDLPQA
;
A
#
# COMPACT_ATOMS: atom_id res chain seq x y z
N MET A 1 34.81 -5.34 4.37
CA MET A 1 33.34 -5.43 4.23
C MET A 1 32.81 -6.38 5.26
N SER A 2 31.94 -5.91 6.14
CA SER A 2 31.29 -6.74 7.16
C SER A 2 30.37 -7.76 6.49
N LYS A 3 30.22 -8.94 7.10
CA LYS A 3 29.34 -10.02 6.61
C LYS A 3 27.87 -9.58 6.44
N PHE A 4 27.46 -8.54 7.16
CA PHE A 4 26.13 -7.93 7.07
C PHE A 4 25.95 -7.15 5.76
N GLU A 5 26.91 -6.30 5.40
CA GLU A 5 26.92 -5.56 4.12
C GLU A 5 26.88 -6.52 2.93
N GLY A 6 27.66 -7.61 2.96
CA GLY A 6 27.70 -8.59 1.85
C GLY A 6 26.37 -9.33 1.63
N LYS A 7 25.64 -9.66 2.69
CA LYS A 7 24.31 -10.30 2.57
C LYS A 7 23.26 -9.32 2.04
N ASN A 8 23.32 -8.07 2.46
CA ASN A 8 22.40 -7.04 1.99
C ASN A 8 22.64 -6.72 0.51
N LEU A 9 23.90 -6.61 0.07
CA LEU A 9 24.24 -6.40 -1.33
C LEU A 9 23.75 -7.55 -2.23
N ALA A 10 23.92 -8.80 -1.80
CA ALA A 10 23.45 -9.95 -2.54
C ALA A 10 21.91 -9.93 -2.72
N ALA A 11 21.17 -9.59 -1.65
CA ALA A 11 19.72 -9.49 -1.71
C ALA A 11 19.24 -8.35 -2.61
N ILE A 12 19.90 -7.19 -2.56
CA ILE A 12 19.58 -6.05 -3.44
C ILE A 12 19.88 -6.43 -4.90
N ARG A 13 21.00 -7.10 -5.16
CA ARG A 13 21.36 -7.55 -6.51
C ARG A 13 20.33 -8.53 -7.07
N GLU A 14 19.93 -9.53 -6.28
CA GLU A 14 18.89 -10.49 -6.66
C GLU A 14 17.57 -9.80 -6.98
N ALA A 15 17.16 -8.80 -6.19
CA ALA A 15 15.96 -8.02 -6.45
C ALA A 15 16.04 -7.23 -7.77
N ILE A 16 17.21 -6.67 -8.11
CA ILE A 16 17.42 -5.99 -9.40
C ILE A 16 17.34 -7.00 -10.55
N ASP A 17 18.01 -8.15 -10.45
CA ASP A 17 17.98 -9.18 -11.49
C ASP A 17 16.56 -9.74 -11.70
N GLN A 18 15.81 -9.97 -10.61
CA GLN A 18 14.41 -10.38 -10.69
C GLN A 18 13.54 -9.31 -11.35
N HIS A 19 13.72 -8.04 -11.00
CA HIS A 19 13.01 -6.92 -11.62
C HIS A 19 13.27 -6.89 -13.13
N ASN A 20 14.53 -6.91 -13.55
CA ASN A 20 14.92 -6.86 -14.96
C ASN A 20 14.42 -8.08 -15.76
N ALA A 21 14.22 -9.23 -15.11
CA ALA A 21 13.66 -10.41 -15.75
C ALA A 21 12.13 -10.37 -15.90
N SER A 22 11.42 -9.66 -15.02
CA SER A 22 9.95 -9.68 -14.91
C SER A 22 9.25 -8.39 -15.34
N CYS A 23 9.98 -7.28 -15.40
CA CYS A 23 9.48 -5.97 -15.76
C CYS A 23 10.02 -5.54 -17.13
N PRO A 24 9.18 -5.06 -18.06
CA PRO A 24 9.64 -4.62 -19.39
C PRO A 24 10.37 -3.28 -19.38
N VAL A 25 10.36 -2.55 -18.25
CA VAL A 25 11.01 -1.25 -18.10
C VAL A 25 12.15 -1.33 -17.08
N PRO A 26 13.27 -0.63 -17.32
CA PRO A 26 14.41 -0.64 -16.41
C PRO A 26 14.04 -0.02 -15.06
N GLY A 27 14.77 -0.42 -14.01
CA GLY A 27 14.71 0.24 -12.72
C GLY A 27 15.33 1.64 -12.79
N ASN A 28 14.69 2.61 -12.14
CA ASN A 28 15.13 4.00 -12.02
C ASN A 28 15.75 4.29 -10.65
N ALA A 29 15.36 3.57 -9.60
CA ALA A 29 15.92 3.72 -8.24
C ALA A 29 15.73 2.46 -7.38
N ILE A 30 16.55 2.34 -6.34
CA ILE A 30 16.43 1.33 -5.29
C ILE A 30 15.80 2.00 -4.07
N LEU A 31 14.63 1.54 -3.66
CA LEU A 31 13.92 2.06 -2.49
C LEU A 31 14.15 1.14 -1.29
N LEU A 32 14.54 1.74 -0.17
CA LEU A 32 14.78 1.07 1.10
C LEU A 32 14.00 1.76 2.21
N ASN A 33 13.68 1.02 3.27
CA ASN A 33 13.19 1.65 4.49
C ASN A 33 14.23 2.66 5.04
N PRO A 34 13.84 3.80 5.64
CA PRO A 34 14.80 4.78 6.16
C PRO A 34 15.82 4.22 7.16
N VAL A 35 15.42 3.25 7.98
CA VAL A 35 16.34 2.60 8.93
C VAL A 35 17.38 1.78 8.18
N ASP A 36 16.96 1.01 7.18
CA ASP A 36 17.88 0.20 6.37
C ASP A 36 18.78 1.08 5.50
N HIS A 37 18.24 2.19 4.96
CA HIS A 37 18.98 3.19 4.19
C HIS A 37 20.12 3.79 5.02
N GLN A 38 19.84 4.21 6.26
CA GLN A 38 20.87 4.73 7.18
C GLN A 38 21.91 3.67 7.58
N LEU A 39 21.47 2.42 7.79
CA LEU A 39 22.38 1.33 8.14
C LEU A 39 23.31 0.93 6.99
N ILE A 40 22.81 1.03 5.76
CA ILE A 40 23.54 0.71 4.54
C ILE A 40 24.46 1.86 4.13
N GLY A 41 23.98 3.10 4.20
CA GLY A 41 24.80 4.30 4.00
C GLY A 41 25.35 4.49 2.58
N TRP A 42 24.66 3.96 1.56
CA TRP A 42 25.02 4.16 0.15
C TRP A 42 24.01 5.07 -0.54
N ASP A 43 24.52 6.02 -1.31
CA ASP A 43 23.70 6.91 -2.15
C ASP A 43 23.40 6.31 -3.53
N GLU A 44 24.28 5.44 -4.03
CA GLU A 44 24.16 4.82 -5.36
C GLU A 44 24.71 3.39 -5.37
N LEU A 45 24.03 2.50 -6.07
CA LEU A 45 24.47 1.12 -6.32
C LEU A 45 24.23 0.74 -7.78
N TRP A 46 25.27 0.27 -8.47
CA TRP A 46 25.20 -0.16 -9.87
C TRP A 46 24.57 0.86 -10.83
N GLY A 47 24.80 2.15 -10.58
CA GLY A 47 24.23 3.25 -11.38
C GLY A 47 22.76 3.56 -11.07
N LEU A 48 22.19 2.96 -10.02
CA LEU A 48 20.86 3.28 -9.52
C LEU A 48 20.96 4.05 -8.20
N PRO A 49 20.28 5.20 -8.06
CA PRO A 49 20.21 5.91 -6.79
C PRO A 49 19.49 5.06 -5.74
N VAL A 50 19.96 5.13 -4.50
CA VAL A 50 19.36 4.45 -3.34
C VAL A 50 18.64 5.49 -2.48
N ILE A 51 17.32 5.35 -2.38
CA ILE A 51 16.45 6.36 -1.76
C ILE A 51 15.72 5.73 -0.56
N SER A 52 15.62 6.50 0.52
CA SER A 52 14.79 6.16 1.68
C SER A 52 13.30 6.38 1.37
N ASP A 53 12.47 5.37 1.64
CA ASP A 53 11.02 5.43 1.45
C ASP A 53 10.30 4.67 2.59
N ASP A 54 9.50 5.39 3.38
CA ASP A 54 8.76 4.85 4.53
C ASP A 54 7.72 3.79 4.16
N ARG A 55 7.31 3.72 2.89
CA ARG A 55 6.36 2.70 2.40
C ARG A 55 7.04 1.34 2.25
N VAL A 56 8.37 1.30 2.21
CA VAL A 56 9.13 0.05 2.14
C VAL A 56 9.28 -0.53 3.55
N PRO A 57 8.76 -1.74 3.83
CA PRO A 57 8.98 -2.38 5.12
C PRO A 57 10.46 -2.64 5.38
N THR A 58 10.86 -2.69 6.66
CA THR A 58 12.25 -3.01 7.01
C THR A 58 12.69 -4.37 6.47
N LYS A 59 13.98 -4.50 6.12
CA LYS A 59 14.60 -5.67 5.49
C LYS A 59 13.98 -6.06 4.14
N ARG A 60 13.23 -5.15 3.51
CA ARG A 60 12.75 -5.31 2.13
C ARG A 60 13.45 -4.30 1.24
N VAL A 61 13.57 -4.67 -0.02
CA VAL A 61 14.04 -3.80 -1.09
C VAL A 61 12.95 -3.73 -2.14
N ARG A 62 12.79 -2.55 -2.74
CA ARG A 62 11.87 -2.35 -3.85
C ARG A 62 12.59 -1.62 -4.97
N ILE A 63 12.32 -2.02 -6.21
CA ILE A 63 12.84 -1.34 -7.40
C ILE A 63 11.76 -0.40 -7.92
N GLN A 64 12.08 0.89 -7.99
CA GLN A 64 11.23 1.89 -8.64
C GLN A 64 11.46 1.83 -10.15
N CYS A 65 10.39 1.86 -10.94
CA CYS A 65 10.43 1.93 -12.40
C CYS A 65 9.19 2.69 -12.90
N ASP A 66 9.18 3.13 -14.16
CA ASP A 66 8.05 3.89 -14.73
C ASP A 66 6.76 3.08 -14.88
N GLY A 67 6.85 1.75 -14.80
CA GLY A 67 5.69 0.84 -14.79
C GLY A 67 5.18 0.50 -13.39
N SER A 68 5.84 0.99 -12.33
CA SER A 68 5.42 0.73 -10.95
C SER A 68 4.18 1.57 -10.64
N ALA A 69 3.15 0.94 -10.06
CA ALA A 69 1.96 1.64 -9.56
C ALA A 69 2.25 2.66 -8.45
N PHE A 70 3.50 2.72 -7.95
CA PHE A 70 3.93 3.68 -6.95
C PHE A 70 4.56 4.86 -7.68
N GLY A 71 3.85 5.98 -7.70
CA GLY A 71 4.19 7.19 -8.46
C GLY A 71 2.99 7.85 -9.12
N ILE A 72 1.93 7.08 -9.43
CA ILE A 72 0.68 7.63 -9.97
C ILE A 72 -0.23 8.25 -8.89
N GLU A 73 -0.11 7.83 -7.63
CA GLU A 73 -1.00 8.29 -6.56
C GLU A 73 -0.75 9.78 -6.20
N ASP A 74 0.50 10.24 -6.31
CA ASP A 74 0.89 11.63 -6.02
C ASP A 74 0.42 12.59 -7.13
N GLU A 75 0.52 12.16 -8.40
CA GLU A 75 0.03 12.95 -9.54
C GLU A 75 -1.52 13.01 -9.61
N VAL A 76 -2.20 11.93 -9.20
CA VAL A 76 -3.67 11.94 -9.08
C VAL A 76 -4.13 12.85 -7.92
N ALA A 77 -3.39 12.93 -6.82
CA ALA A 77 -3.75 13.79 -5.69
C ALA A 77 -3.71 15.30 -6.03
N ASP A 78 -2.72 15.77 -6.80
CA ASP A 78 -2.66 17.19 -7.22
C ASP A 78 -3.79 17.56 -8.19
N ALA A 79 -4.24 16.60 -9.02
CA ALA A 79 -5.36 16.81 -9.94
C ALA A 79 -6.72 16.89 -9.21
N VAL A 80 -6.95 16.05 -8.19
CA VAL A 80 -8.23 16.00 -7.44
C VAL A 80 -8.37 17.16 -6.45
N ALA A 81 -7.28 17.79 -6.01
CA ALA A 81 -7.32 18.95 -5.11
C ALA A 81 -7.97 20.21 -5.73
N ARG A 82 -8.24 20.23 -7.04
CA ARG A 82 -8.87 21.37 -7.73
C ARG A 82 -10.39 21.26 -7.90
N GLU A 83 -10.99 20.12 -7.54
CA GLU A 83 -12.42 19.92 -7.63
C GLU A 83 -13.04 19.99 -6.23
N GLN A 84 -13.53 21.16 -5.85
CA GLN A 84 -14.29 21.35 -4.62
C GLN A 84 -15.44 20.33 -4.55
N PRO A 85 -15.60 19.59 -3.45
CA PRO A 85 -16.74 18.69 -3.32
C PRO A 85 -18.02 19.52 -3.18
N VAL A 86 -18.95 19.32 -4.11
CA VAL A 86 -20.33 19.76 -3.94
C VAL A 86 -20.93 18.91 -2.82
N GLU A 87 -21.19 19.52 -1.66
CA GLU A 87 -21.97 18.90 -0.59
C GLU A 87 -23.39 18.65 -1.08
N VAL A 88 -23.68 17.43 -1.53
CA VAL A 88 -25.05 16.97 -1.74
C VAL A 88 -25.52 16.35 -0.42
N PRO A 89 -26.50 16.94 0.27
CA PRO A 89 -27.02 16.34 1.50
C PRO A 89 -27.68 15.00 1.18
N VAL A 90 -27.21 13.93 1.83
CA VAL A 90 -27.81 12.61 1.76
C VAL A 90 -29.17 12.65 2.45
N VAL A 91 -30.24 12.54 1.67
CA VAL A 91 -31.59 12.33 2.19
C VAL A 91 -31.73 10.85 2.53
N VAL A 92 -31.76 10.52 3.82
CA VAL A 92 -32.13 9.18 4.28
C VAL A 92 -33.66 9.02 4.19
N PRO A 93 -34.18 8.01 3.47
CA PRO A 93 -35.60 7.72 3.53
C PRO A 93 -35.92 7.09 4.89
N VAL A 94 -36.73 7.77 5.70
CA VAL A 94 -37.44 7.15 6.83
C VAL A 94 -38.42 6.13 6.24
N GLY A 95 -38.16 4.84 6.48
CA GLY A 95 -39.09 3.77 6.16
C GLY A 95 -40.35 3.86 7.02
N PRO A 96 -41.52 3.45 6.50
CA PRO A 96 -42.76 3.44 7.27
C PRO A 96 -42.74 2.31 8.31
N GLY A 97 -43.39 2.59 9.44
CA GLY A 97 -43.32 1.85 10.69
C GLY A 97 -43.88 0.43 10.70
N GLU A 98 -43.47 -0.26 11.77
CA GLU A 98 -44.22 -1.22 12.62
C GLU A 98 -45.55 -1.74 12.06
N ASP A 99 -45.59 -3.04 11.71
CA ASP A 99 -46.59 -4.03 12.16
C ASP A 99 -46.38 -5.33 11.34
N ASP A 100 -45.60 -6.29 11.86
CA ASP A 100 -45.85 -7.73 11.65
C ASP A 100 -44.90 -8.53 12.57
N MET A 101 -45.15 -8.48 13.88
CA MET A 101 -44.61 -9.46 14.82
C MET A 101 -45.71 -10.50 15.05
N PRO A 102 -45.50 -11.80 14.72
CA PRO A 102 -46.48 -12.82 15.04
C PRO A 102 -46.68 -12.89 16.56
N GLN A 103 -47.91 -12.66 17.00
CA GLN A 103 -48.33 -12.75 18.39
C GLN A 103 -48.11 -14.19 18.88
N PHE A 104 -47.12 -14.41 19.74
CA PHE A 104 -46.98 -15.65 20.48
C PHE A 104 -48.18 -15.74 21.44
N ASP A 105 -49.12 -16.63 21.13
CA ASP A 105 -50.33 -16.81 21.94
C ASP A 105 -49.99 -17.68 23.16
N GLU A 106 -50.02 -17.09 24.37
CA GLU A 106 -49.74 -17.77 25.65
C GLU A 106 -50.67 -18.96 25.97
N ARG A 107 -51.68 -19.26 25.13
CA ARG A 107 -52.55 -20.44 25.30
C ARG A 107 -51.94 -21.74 24.74
N ASP A 108 -50.75 -21.69 24.15
CA ASP A 108 -50.05 -22.88 23.60
C ASP A 108 -48.98 -23.47 24.55
N LEU A 109 -48.86 -22.99 25.80
CA LEU A 109 -47.98 -23.64 26.78
C LEU A 109 -48.67 -24.85 27.44
N PRO A 110 -48.04 -26.05 27.44
CA PRO A 110 -48.54 -27.19 28.19
C PRO A 110 -48.50 -26.90 29.69
N GLN A 111 -49.66 -26.98 30.35
CA GLN A 111 -49.77 -26.89 31.80
C GLN A 111 -49.06 -28.12 32.42
N ALA A 112 -48.00 -27.87 33.19
CA ALA A 112 -47.27 -28.88 33.96
C ALA A 112 -47.65 -28.84 35.44
#